data_AF-A0A1Q3BP83-F1
#
_entry.id   AF-A0A1Q3BP83-F1
#
_cell.length_a   1.000
_cell.length_b   1.000
_cell.length_c   1.000
_cell.angle_alpha   90.00
_cell.angle_beta   90.00
_cell.angle_gamma   90.00
#
_symmetry.space_group_name_H-M   'P 1'
#
loop_
_entity.id
_entity.type
_entity.pdbx_description
1 polymer ?
#
loop_
_entity_poly.entity_id
_entity_poly.type
_entity_poly.pdbx_seq_one_letter_code
_entity_poly.pdbx_strand_id
1 'polypeptide(L)'
;DVVYNILIDQWTKSSTPLHCTAHSLNPRYYSKEWLNAVSGHVSPHKDVELSEERNKCLRRYFLDVEERRLVNQEIARFSGGLDAFGSFDSLEDRWVLDPKAWWLVHGSSAPILQNLALKPLGQPSSSSCCKRNWSTYSFIHSMRRNKISPKRADDLVFIHTNLCLLSRNDADYKQGECKLWDIGGDAFDSFDNGAGVLEIASLSLDEPTMETMLFTDDGDGNDDAVTLES
;
A
#
# COMPACT_ATOMS: atom_id res chain seq x y z
N ASP A 1 3.14 19.50 23.09
CA ASP A 1 4.60 19.54 22.83
C ASP A 1 5.27 18.17 22.77
N VAL A 2 5.24 17.33 23.82
CA VAL A 2 5.90 16.01 23.76
C VAL A 2 5.28 15.05 22.74
N VAL A 3 3.94 14.99 22.67
CA VAL A 3 3.22 14.13 21.70
C VAL A 3 3.50 14.57 20.26
N TYR A 4 3.54 15.88 20.01
CA TYR A 4 3.88 16.43 18.70
C TYR A 4 5.29 16.02 18.27
N ASN A 5 6.28 16.13 19.17
CA ASN A 5 7.65 15.71 18.86
C ASN A 5 7.77 14.21 18.60
N ILE A 6 7.03 13.36 19.34
CA ILE A 6 7.00 11.92 19.10
C ILE A 6 6.36 11.60 17.73
N LEU A 7 5.27 12.28 17.39
CA LEU A 7 4.61 12.12 16.09
C LEU A 7 5.52 12.57 14.95
N ILE A 8 6.22 13.69 15.10
CA ILE A 8 7.20 14.17 14.13
C ILE A 8 8.37 13.19 14.01
N ASP A 9 8.94 12.69 15.10
CA ASP A 9 10.04 11.72 15.04
C ASP A 9 9.63 10.41 14.34
N GLN A 10 8.44 9.90 14.66
CA GLN A 10 7.90 8.70 14.01
C GLN A 10 7.57 8.95 12.54
N TRP A 11 7.01 10.12 12.22
CA TRP A 11 6.77 10.55 10.86
C TRP A 11 8.08 10.63 10.08
N THR A 12 9.08 11.36 10.57
CA THR A 12 10.40 11.51 9.92
C THR A 12 11.09 10.17 9.67
N LYS A 13 10.91 9.21 10.59
CA LYS A 13 11.45 7.84 10.44
C LYS A 13 10.71 6.99 9.41
N SER A 14 9.43 7.28 9.18
CA SER A 14 8.53 6.54 8.27
C SER A 14 8.34 7.25 6.92
N SER A 15 8.62 8.55 6.85
CA SER A 15 8.55 9.42 5.68
C SER A 15 9.76 9.21 4.80
N THR A 16 9.79 8.04 4.17
CA THR A 16 10.79 7.75 3.14
C THR A 16 10.46 8.56 1.89
N PRO A 17 11.47 8.96 1.09
CA PRO A 17 11.24 9.60 -0.22
C PRO A 17 10.26 8.82 -1.11
N LEU A 18 10.18 7.49 -0.93
CA LEU A 18 9.25 6.63 -1.65
C LEU A 18 7.80 6.85 -1.20
N HIS A 19 7.52 7.01 0.09
CA HIS A 19 6.18 7.32 0.59
C HIS A 19 5.71 8.70 0.13
N CYS A 20 6.58 9.72 0.17
CA CYS A 20 6.25 11.05 -0.37
C CYS A 20 5.99 11.01 -1.88
N THR A 21 6.71 10.14 -2.60
CA THR A 21 6.46 9.90 -4.03
C THR A 21 5.11 9.21 -4.24
N ALA A 22 4.81 8.14 -3.50
CA ALA A 22 3.53 7.45 -3.58
C ALA A 22 2.36 8.40 -3.29
N HIS A 23 2.51 9.24 -2.27
CA HIS A 23 1.54 10.29 -1.92
C HIS A 23 1.41 11.29 -3.07
N SER A 24 2.52 11.80 -3.61
CA SER A 24 2.50 12.73 -4.75
C SER A 24 1.87 12.14 -6.02
N LEU A 25 1.86 10.81 -6.18
CA LEU A 25 1.27 10.16 -7.35
C LEU A 25 -0.18 9.72 -7.12
N ASN A 26 -0.75 9.92 -5.92
CA ASN A 26 -2.12 9.54 -5.65
C ASN A 26 -3.09 10.64 -6.13
N PRO A 27 -3.97 10.36 -7.12
CA PRO A 27 -4.88 11.35 -7.70
C PRO A 27 -5.90 11.89 -6.69
N ARG A 28 -6.24 11.14 -5.63
CA ARG A 28 -7.19 11.58 -4.60
C ARG A 28 -6.76 12.88 -3.93
N TYR A 29 -5.46 13.09 -3.73
CA TYR A 29 -4.95 14.32 -3.09
C TYR A 29 -4.96 15.55 -3.99
N TYR A 30 -5.39 15.39 -5.23
CA TYR A 30 -5.63 16.48 -6.18
C TYR A 30 -7.12 16.68 -6.46
N SER A 31 -8.00 15.92 -5.81
CA SER A 31 -9.46 16.05 -5.91
C SER A 31 -9.97 17.25 -5.11
N LYS A 32 -11.13 17.78 -5.47
CA LYS A 32 -11.74 18.91 -4.74
C LYS A 32 -12.21 18.44 -3.36
N GLU A 33 -12.70 17.21 -3.29
CA GLU A 33 -13.21 16.53 -2.11
C GLU A 33 -12.12 16.48 -1.03
N TRP A 34 -10.92 16.01 -1.38
CA TRP A 34 -9.80 15.98 -0.43
C TRP A 34 -9.34 17.39 -0.04
N LEU A 35 -9.19 18.30 -1.01
CA LEU A 35 -8.69 19.66 -0.75
C LEU A 35 -9.64 20.48 0.14
N ASN A 36 -10.95 20.25 0.03
CA ASN A 36 -11.95 20.98 0.80
C ASN A 36 -12.31 20.30 2.13
N ALA A 37 -11.92 19.02 2.33
CA ALA A 37 -12.27 18.26 3.54
C ALA A 37 -11.69 18.85 4.83
N VAL A 38 -10.47 19.42 4.76
CA VAL A 38 -9.78 20.01 5.92
C VAL A 38 -9.10 21.30 5.52
N SER A 39 -9.36 22.35 6.29
CA SER A 39 -8.67 23.64 6.15
C SER A 39 -7.16 23.47 6.27
N GLY A 40 -6.43 23.84 5.22
CA GLY A 40 -4.97 23.72 5.15
C GLY A 40 -4.46 22.58 4.27
N HIS A 41 -5.34 21.71 3.76
CA HIS A 41 -4.95 20.77 2.72
C HIS A 41 -4.45 21.50 1.47
N VAL A 42 -3.29 21.07 0.98
CA VAL A 42 -2.67 21.57 -0.24
C VAL A 42 -2.38 20.41 -1.16
N SER A 43 -2.64 20.59 -2.44
CA SER A 43 -2.32 19.57 -3.44
C SER A 43 -0.82 19.24 -3.40
N PRO A 44 -0.40 17.97 -3.54
CA PRO A 44 0.98 17.56 -3.29
C PRO A 44 2.06 18.34 -4.06
N HIS A 45 1.75 18.85 -5.25
CA HIS A 45 2.66 19.66 -6.04
C HIS A 45 2.90 21.09 -5.51
N LYS A 46 2.07 21.56 -4.56
CA LYS A 46 2.21 22.85 -3.87
C LYS A 46 2.89 22.71 -2.50
N ASP A 47 3.00 21.49 -2.01
CA ASP A 47 3.75 21.18 -0.79
C ASP A 47 5.25 21.06 -1.13
N VAL A 48 6.06 21.90 -0.46
CA VAL A 48 7.50 22.00 -0.71
C VAL A 48 8.21 20.74 -0.23
N GLU A 49 7.88 20.24 0.96
CA GLU A 49 8.53 19.07 1.55
C GLU A 49 8.23 17.81 0.72
N LEU A 50 6.96 17.59 0.36
CA LEU A 50 6.56 16.47 -0.49
C LEU A 50 7.24 16.54 -1.86
N SER A 51 7.34 17.73 -2.45
CA SER A 51 7.97 17.93 -3.74
C SER A 51 9.48 17.68 -3.69
N GLU A 52 10.16 18.12 -2.63
CA GLU A 52 11.59 17.87 -2.45
C GLU A 52 11.89 16.37 -2.26
N GLU A 53 11.11 15.68 -1.43
CA GLU A 53 11.26 14.25 -1.18
C GLU A 53 10.94 13.41 -2.42
N ARG A 54 9.87 13.76 -3.16
CA ARG A 54 9.59 13.17 -4.47
C ARG A 54 10.78 13.35 -5.42
N ASN A 55 11.34 14.56 -5.50
CA ASN A 55 12.47 14.83 -6.39
C ASN A 55 13.74 14.06 -5.97
N LYS A 56 13.97 13.85 -4.67
CA LYS A 56 15.04 12.95 -4.17
C LYS A 56 14.83 11.53 -4.66
N CYS A 57 13.60 11.02 -4.61
CA CYS A 57 13.26 9.69 -5.12
C CYS A 57 13.45 9.59 -6.64
N LEU A 58 12.94 10.55 -7.41
CA LEU A 58 13.09 10.59 -8.87
C LEU A 58 14.56 10.61 -9.31
N ARG A 59 15.43 11.34 -8.59
CA ARG A 59 16.88 11.33 -8.86
C ARG A 59 17.55 9.98 -8.65
N ARG A 60 17.02 9.15 -7.75
CA ARG A 60 17.49 7.78 -7.52
C ARG A 60 16.93 6.81 -8.55
N TYR A 61 15.68 7.02 -8.97
CA TYR A 61 14.98 6.13 -9.89
C TYR A 61 15.43 6.30 -11.34
N PHE A 62 15.64 7.55 -11.76
CA PHE A 62 16.04 7.94 -13.11
C PHE A 62 17.42 8.60 -13.03
N LEU A 63 18.45 7.85 -13.42
CA LEU A 63 19.83 8.34 -13.39
C LEU A 63 20.10 9.33 -14.54
N ASP A 64 19.47 9.09 -15.69
CA ASP A 64 19.58 9.94 -16.86
C ASP A 64 18.82 11.27 -16.69
N VAL A 65 19.44 12.35 -17.15
CA VAL A 65 18.90 13.71 -16.98
C VAL A 65 17.72 13.95 -17.93
N GLU A 66 17.76 13.41 -19.14
CA GLU A 66 16.71 13.62 -20.14
C GLU A 66 15.46 12.82 -19.77
N GLU A 67 15.59 11.56 -19.34
CA GLU A 67 14.48 10.77 -18.78
C GLU A 67 13.82 11.48 -17.59
N ARG A 68 14.63 12.03 -16.66
CA ARG A 68 14.08 12.82 -15.55
C ARG A 68 13.30 14.04 -16.01
N ARG A 69 13.73 14.72 -17.07
CA ARG A 69 12.99 15.87 -17.62
C ARG A 69 11.65 15.41 -18.20
N LEU A 70 11.62 14.29 -18.91
CA LEU A 70 10.37 13.72 -19.45
C LEU A 70 9.39 13.38 -18.33
N VAL A 71 9.85 12.68 -17.28
CA VAL A 71 9.02 12.36 -16.11
C VAL A 71 8.51 13.61 -15.42
N ASN A 72 9.34 14.64 -15.26
CA ASN A 72 8.91 15.90 -14.67
C ASN A 72 7.85 16.62 -15.51
N GLN A 73 7.93 16.54 -16.85
CA GLN A 73 6.89 17.09 -17.73
C GLN A 73 5.57 16.33 -17.55
N GLU A 74 5.62 15.00 -17.47
CA GLU A 74 4.45 14.17 -17.19
C GLU A 74 3.84 14.47 -15.81
N ILE A 75 4.67 14.65 -14.78
CA ILE A 75 4.22 15.04 -13.43
C ILE A 75 3.52 16.40 -13.47
N ALA A 76 4.05 17.36 -14.24
CA ALA A 76 3.44 18.66 -14.39
C ALA A 76 2.07 18.58 -15.07
N ARG A 77 1.92 17.76 -16.13
CA ARG A 77 0.62 17.53 -16.79
C ARG A 77 -0.40 16.89 -15.82
N PHE A 78 0.00 15.82 -15.14
CA PHE A 78 -0.86 15.15 -14.15
C PHE A 78 -1.28 16.11 -13.02
N SER A 79 -0.30 16.74 -12.38
CA SER A 79 -0.51 17.61 -11.22
C SER A 79 -1.33 18.85 -11.56
N GLY A 80 -1.10 19.42 -12.74
CA GLY A 80 -1.83 20.57 -13.25
C GLY A 80 -3.20 20.23 -13.83
N GLY A 81 -3.56 18.95 -13.97
CA GLY A 81 -4.78 18.56 -14.67
C GLY A 81 -4.78 19.06 -16.12
N LEU A 82 -3.66 18.93 -16.81
CA LEU A 82 -3.50 19.37 -18.20
C LEU A 82 -3.81 18.22 -19.17
N ASP A 83 -4.15 18.57 -20.40
CA ASP A 83 -4.43 17.62 -21.49
C ASP A 83 -5.46 16.55 -21.06
N ALA A 84 -5.18 15.27 -21.29
CA ALA A 84 -6.09 14.16 -20.94
C ALA A 84 -6.41 14.11 -19.43
N PHE A 85 -5.49 14.55 -18.57
CA PHE A 85 -5.71 14.57 -17.12
C PHE A 85 -6.70 15.63 -16.65
N GLY A 86 -6.98 16.63 -17.49
CA GLY A 86 -7.98 17.67 -17.25
C GLY A 86 -9.36 17.35 -17.78
N SER A 87 -9.55 16.19 -18.42
CA SER A 87 -10.88 15.75 -18.86
C SER A 87 -11.83 15.58 -17.67
N PHE A 88 -13.13 15.77 -17.92
CA PHE A 88 -14.16 15.67 -16.88
C PHE A 88 -14.09 14.32 -16.16
N ASP A 89 -14.08 13.22 -16.93
CA ASP A 89 -14.02 11.85 -16.39
C ASP A 89 -12.75 11.63 -15.54
N SER A 90 -11.58 12.07 -16.03
CA SER A 90 -10.32 11.98 -15.29
C SER A 90 -10.39 12.71 -13.95
N LEU A 91 -11.00 13.90 -13.90
CA LEU A 91 -11.11 14.71 -12.70
C LEU A 91 -12.11 14.13 -11.69
N GLU A 92 -13.26 13.64 -12.15
CA GLU A 92 -14.27 12.98 -11.29
C GLU A 92 -13.72 11.68 -10.69
N ASP A 93 -13.06 10.88 -11.52
CA ASP A 93 -12.52 9.58 -11.11
C ASP A 93 -11.40 9.70 -10.07
N ARG A 94 -10.78 10.89 -9.89
CA ARG A 94 -9.71 11.09 -8.90
C ARG A 94 -10.15 10.71 -7.50
N TRP A 95 -11.41 10.98 -7.15
CA TRP A 95 -11.97 10.66 -5.85
C TRP A 95 -12.62 9.29 -5.81
N VAL A 96 -13.29 8.90 -6.90
CA VAL A 96 -14.10 7.69 -7.00
C VAL A 96 -13.24 6.43 -7.09
N LEU A 97 -12.27 6.41 -7.99
CA LEU A 97 -11.47 5.21 -8.24
C LEU A 97 -10.39 5.02 -7.17
N ASP A 98 -9.94 3.77 -7.03
CA ASP A 98 -8.69 3.52 -6.35
C ASP A 98 -7.52 4.10 -7.18
N PRO A 99 -6.44 4.56 -6.52
CA PRO A 99 -5.32 5.21 -7.22
C PRO A 99 -4.73 4.36 -8.35
N LYS A 100 -4.66 3.04 -8.19
CA LYS A 100 -4.07 2.14 -9.18
C LYS A 100 -4.99 2.02 -10.40
N ALA A 101 -6.29 1.82 -10.20
CA ALA A 101 -7.27 1.81 -11.30
C ALA A 101 -7.31 3.14 -12.04
N TRP A 102 -7.25 4.26 -11.32
CA TRP A 102 -7.20 5.58 -11.95
C TRP A 102 -6.00 5.72 -12.90
N TRP A 103 -4.81 5.30 -12.46
CA TRP A 103 -3.61 5.30 -13.31
C TRP A 103 -3.74 4.35 -14.51
N LEU A 104 -4.44 3.22 -14.38
CA LEU A 104 -4.67 2.31 -15.51
C LEU A 104 -5.60 2.92 -16.56
N VAL A 105 -6.64 3.65 -16.13
CA VAL A 105 -7.64 4.25 -17.02
C VAL A 105 -7.12 5.54 -17.66
N HIS A 106 -6.60 6.47 -16.85
CA HIS A 106 -6.27 7.84 -17.29
C HIS A 106 -4.78 8.09 -17.51
N GLY A 107 -3.91 7.17 -17.10
CA GLY A 107 -2.45 7.35 -17.14
C GLY A 107 -1.79 7.23 -18.52
N SER A 108 -2.53 6.85 -19.57
CA SER A 108 -1.98 6.54 -20.90
C SER A 108 -1.25 7.71 -21.56
N SER A 109 -1.61 8.95 -21.24
CA SER A 109 -0.93 10.16 -21.73
C SER A 109 0.40 10.47 -21.02
N ALA A 110 0.77 9.69 -20.01
CA ALA A 110 2.02 9.81 -19.26
C ALA A 110 2.63 8.43 -18.98
N PRO A 111 3.12 7.71 -20.01
CA PRO A 111 3.52 6.32 -19.88
C PRO A 111 4.68 6.10 -18.91
N ILE A 112 5.62 7.05 -18.78
CA ILE A 112 6.77 6.88 -17.88
C ILE A 112 6.31 7.02 -16.43
N LEU A 113 5.48 8.03 -16.17
CA LEU A 113 4.88 8.31 -14.87
C LEU A 113 3.87 7.24 -14.45
N GLN A 114 3.06 6.73 -15.37
CA GLN A 114 2.14 5.63 -15.14
C GLN A 114 2.91 4.39 -14.65
N ASN A 115 3.97 4.01 -15.35
CA ASN A 115 4.84 2.90 -14.96
C ASN A 115 5.50 3.12 -13.59
N LEU A 116 5.84 4.37 -13.27
CA LEU A 116 6.36 4.72 -11.95
C LEU A 116 5.27 4.60 -10.88
N ALA A 117 4.07 5.13 -11.13
CA ALA A 117 2.98 5.22 -10.16
C ALA A 117 2.38 3.86 -9.79
N LEU A 118 2.28 2.95 -10.76
CA LEU A 118 1.77 1.60 -10.53
C LEU A 118 2.63 0.77 -9.58
N LYS A 119 3.92 1.10 -9.42
CA LYS A 119 4.84 0.39 -8.52
C LYS A 119 4.50 0.64 -7.05
N PRO A 120 4.61 1.86 -6.49
CA PRO A 120 4.30 2.11 -5.09
C PRO A 120 2.80 1.99 -4.79
N LEU A 121 1.91 2.37 -5.72
CA LEU A 121 0.46 2.27 -5.49
C LEU A 121 -0.07 0.85 -5.64
N GLY A 122 0.67 -0.02 -6.33
CA GLY A 122 0.36 -1.43 -6.45
C GLY A 122 0.93 -2.29 -5.32
N GLN A 123 1.74 -1.73 -4.40
CA GLN A 123 2.25 -2.49 -3.27
C GLN A 123 1.16 -2.63 -2.21
N PRO A 124 0.84 -3.86 -1.75
CA PRO A 124 -0.06 -4.04 -0.64
C PRO A 124 0.57 -3.45 0.63
N SER A 125 0.03 -2.33 1.12
CA SER A 125 0.46 -1.69 2.37
C SER A 125 -0.27 -2.30 3.57
N SER A 126 -0.20 -3.63 3.75
CA SER A 126 -0.81 -4.27 4.91
C SER A 126 0.21 -4.42 6.04
N SER A 127 -0.18 -4.06 7.27
CA SER A 127 0.61 -4.38 8.46
C SER A 127 0.74 -5.89 8.66
N SER A 128 -0.15 -6.69 8.04
CA SER A 128 -0.09 -8.16 8.05
C SER A 128 1.17 -8.70 7.35
N CYS A 129 1.60 -8.10 6.23
CA CYS A 129 2.84 -8.45 5.56
C CYS A 129 4.05 -8.21 6.48
N CYS A 130 4.04 -7.08 7.19
CA CYS A 130 5.06 -6.77 8.19
C CYS A 130 5.01 -7.74 9.37
N LYS A 131 3.81 -8.06 9.89
CA LYS A 131 3.63 -9.03 10.98
C LYS A 131 4.17 -10.42 10.61
N ARG A 132 3.97 -10.87 9.36
CA ARG A 132 4.56 -12.13 8.85
C ARG A 132 6.09 -12.08 8.80
N ASN A 133 6.67 -10.97 8.33
CA ASN A 133 8.13 -10.79 8.38
C ASN A 133 8.66 -10.77 9.82
N TRP A 134 7.93 -10.16 10.77
CA TRP A 134 8.28 -10.15 12.18
C TRP A 134 8.12 -11.52 12.85
N SER A 135 7.12 -12.34 12.46
CA SER A 135 7.01 -13.72 12.95
C SER A 135 8.16 -14.58 12.42
N THR A 136 8.56 -14.41 11.16
CA THR A 136 9.74 -15.10 10.60
C THR A 136 11.03 -14.65 11.29
N TYR A 137 11.21 -13.34 11.54
CA TYR A 137 12.34 -12.83 12.30
C TYR A 137 12.36 -13.39 13.72
N SER A 138 11.21 -13.39 14.39
CA SER A 138 11.04 -13.98 15.72
C SER A 138 11.34 -15.47 15.72
N PHE A 139 10.93 -16.22 14.69
CA PHE A 139 11.25 -17.63 14.51
C PHE A 139 12.76 -17.87 14.35
N ILE A 140 13.43 -17.12 13.45
CA ILE A 140 14.87 -17.20 13.21
C ILE A 140 15.67 -16.89 14.50
N HIS A 141 15.20 -15.94 15.30
CA HIS A 141 15.82 -15.58 16.58
C HIS A 141 15.42 -16.48 17.76
N SER A 142 14.23 -17.09 17.75
CA SER A 142 13.67 -17.88 18.86
C SER A 142 14.04 -19.36 18.82
N MET A 143 14.48 -19.90 17.67
CA MET A 143 15.12 -21.22 17.60
C MET A 143 16.45 -21.20 18.38
N ARG A 144 16.34 -21.40 19.71
CA ARG A 144 17.38 -21.61 20.73
C ARG A 144 18.61 -20.69 20.62
N ARG A 145 18.51 -19.46 21.14
CA ARG A 145 19.66 -18.58 21.45
C ARG A 145 20.69 -18.50 20.31
N ASN A 146 20.25 -18.22 19.09
CA ASN A 146 21.17 -18.01 17.99
C ASN A 146 21.85 -16.63 18.15
N LYS A 147 23.18 -16.61 18.27
CA LYS A 147 24.02 -15.39 18.20
C LYS A 147 24.11 -14.87 16.76
N ILE A 148 22.98 -14.80 16.06
CA ILE A 148 22.91 -14.20 14.73
C ILE A 148 22.97 -12.69 14.92
N SER A 149 23.86 -12.02 14.17
CA SER A 149 23.92 -10.56 14.18
C SER A 149 22.63 -10.00 13.55
N PRO A 150 22.11 -8.86 14.05
CA PRO A 150 20.90 -8.25 13.50
C PRO A 150 20.93 -8.09 11.97
N LYS A 151 22.10 -7.74 11.42
CA LYS A 151 22.31 -7.65 9.96
C LYS A 151 22.07 -8.97 9.24
N ARG A 152 22.55 -10.09 9.78
CA ARG A 152 22.38 -11.40 9.15
C ARG A 152 20.95 -11.93 9.31
N ALA A 153 20.26 -11.54 10.38
CA ALA A 153 18.82 -11.83 10.53
C ALA A 153 17.99 -11.04 9.51
N ASP A 154 18.32 -9.76 9.27
CA ASP A 154 17.70 -8.92 8.25
C ASP A 154 17.91 -9.51 6.84
N ASP A 155 19.16 -9.89 6.51
CA ASP A 155 19.48 -10.56 5.23
C ASP A 155 18.69 -11.86 5.04
N LEU A 156 18.52 -12.67 6.10
CA LEU A 156 17.76 -13.92 6.04
C LEU A 156 16.26 -13.69 5.87
N VAL A 157 15.69 -12.69 6.55
CA VAL A 157 14.29 -12.31 6.36
C VAL A 157 14.09 -11.82 4.92
N PHE A 158 14.99 -10.96 4.41
CA PHE A 158 14.94 -10.48 3.03
C PHE A 158 14.96 -11.63 2.02
N ILE A 159 15.89 -12.58 2.16
CA ILE A 159 15.98 -13.75 1.27
C ILE A 159 14.71 -14.60 1.37
N HIS A 160 14.24 -14.90 2.59
CA HIS A 160 13.05 -15.73 2.80
C HIS A 160 11.80 -15.09 2.17
N THR A 161 11.53 -13.82 2.47
CA THR A 161 10.36 -13.11 1.92
C THR A 161 10.41 -13.05 0.38
N ASN A 162 11.58 -12.78 -0.20
CA ASN A 162 11.72 -12.75 -1.66
C ASN A 162 11.55 -14.14 -2.30
N LEU A 163 12.07 -15.19 -1.67
CA LEU A 163 11.87 -16.56 -2.15
C LEU A 163 10.39 -16.94 -2.15
N CYS A 164 9.64 -16.63 -1.09
CA CYS A 164 8.19 -16.87 -1.05
C CYS A 164 7.45 -16.10 -2.15
N LEU A 165 7.79 -14.83 -2.37
CA LEU A 165 7.19 -14.01 -3.43
C LEU A 165 7.46 -14.58 -4.82
N LEU A 166 8.70 -15.01 -5.09
CA LEU A 166 9.07 -15.58 -6.38
C LEU A 166 8.43 -16.94 -6.59
N SER A 167 8.38 -17.80 -5.58
CA SER A 167 7.78 -19.14 -5.69
C SER A 167 6.28 -19.07 -5.92
N ARG A 168 5.57 -18.09 -5.35
CA ARG A 168 4.12 -17.93 -5.52
C ARG A 168 3.68 -17.62 -6.96
N ASN A 169 4.62 -17.17 -7.81
CA ASN A 169 4.40 -16.97 -9.24
C ASN A 169 4.68 -18.23 -10.08
N ASP A 170 5.20 -19.30 -9.46
CA ASP A 170 5.47 -20.57 -10.12
C ASP A 170 4.24 -21.49 -10.07
N ALA A 171 3.97 -22.21 -11.16
CA ALA A 171 2.90 -23.20 -11.21
C ALA A 171 3.19 -24.36 -10.25
N ASP A 172 4.47 -24.71 -10.07
CA ASP A 172 4.91 -25.80 -9.19
C ASP A 172 4.65 -25.49 -7.71
N TYR A 173 4.58 -24.22 -7.32
CA TYR A 173 4.20 -23.84 -5.97
C TYR A 173 2.72 -24.14 -5.64
N LYS A 174 1.85 -24.19 -6.65
CA LYS A 174 0.43 -24.53 -6.47
C LYS A 174 0.16 -26.03 -6.61
N GLN A 175 1.01 -26.75 -7.36
CA GLN A 175 0.71 -28.11 -7.83
C GLN A 175 1.79 -29.16 -7.51
N GLY A 176 2.99 -28.74 -7.12
CA GLY A 176 4.11 -29.63 -6.84
C GLY A 176 4.07 -30.27 -5.45
N GLU A 177 5.05 -31.15 -5.19
CA GLU A 177 5.18 -31.87 -3.91
C GLU A 177 5.43 -30.92 -2.73
N CYS A 178 6.07 -29.77 -2.97
CA CYS A 178 6.31 -28.70 -1.98
C CYS A 178 5.31 -27.54 -2.13
N LYS A 179 4.06 -27.83 -2.49
CA LYS A 179 3.03 -26.78 -2.63
C LYS A 179 2.82 -26.02 -1.32
N LEU A 180 2.63 -24.70 -1.41
CA LEU A 180 2.25 -23.84 -0.27
C LEU A 180 3.17 -24.00 0.97
N TRP A 181 4.45 -24.29 0.75
CA TRP A 181 5.42 -24.64 1.80
C TRP A 181 5.61 -23.54 2.86
N ASP A 182 5.22 -22.31 2.57
CA ASP A 182 5.30 -21.11 3.41
C ASP A 182 3.98 -20.78 4.14
N ILE A 183 2.90 -21.53 3.91
CA ILE A 183 1.55 -21.26 4.45
C ILE A 183 1.21 -22.13 5.67
N GLY A 184 1.97 -23.19 5.94
CA GLY A 184 1.86 -24.00 7.16
C GLY A 184 2.90 -23.59 8.21
N GLY A 185 2.46 -23.18 9.41
CA GLY A 185 3.32 -23.23 10.59
C GLY A 185 3.59 -24.69 10.99
N ASP A 186 4.51 -24.92 11.94
CA ASP A 186 5.03 -26.23 12.40
C ASP A 186 3.98 -27.25 12.93
N ALA A 187 2.68 -27.04 12.74
CA ALA A 187 1.68 -28.08 12.90
C ALA A 187 1.83 -29.09 11.75
N PHE A 188 2.80 -29.99 11.91
CA PHE A 188 3.03 -31.18 11.11
C PHE A 188 1.92 -32.22 11.35
N ASP A 189 0.66 -31.80 11.36
CA ASP A 189 -0.45 -32.74 11.28
C ASP A 189 -0.58 -33.15 9.81
N SER A 190 -0.47 -34.46 9.57
CA SER A 190 -0.48 -35.06 8.24
C SER A 190 -1.56 -34.42 7.36
N PHE A 191 -1.11 -33.89 6.22
CA PHE A 191 -1.90 -33.32 5.14
C PHE A 191 -2.81 -34.36 4.42
N ASP A 192 -3.38 -35.31 5.14
CA ASP A 192 -4.16 -36.42 4.58
C ASP A 192 -5.64 -36.03 4.34
N ASN A 193 -6.12 -34.96 4.97
CA ASN A 193 -7.44 -34.41 4.70
C ASN A 193 -7.31 -33.06 3.99
N GLY A 194 -7.31 -33.10 2.65
CA GLY A 194 -7.19 -31.94 1.74
C GLY A 194 -8.19 -30.79 1.93
N ALA A 195 -9.06 -30.85 2.94
CA ALA A 195 -9.94 -29.75 3.36
C ALA A 195 -9.19 -28.63 4.10
N GLY A 196 -8.18 -28.95 4.93
CA GLY A 196 -7.46 -27.94 5.73
C GLY A 196 -6.52 -27.03 4.91
N VAL A 197 -5.98 -27.55 3.80
CA VAL A 197 -5.13 -26.79 2.87
C VAL A 197 -5.93 -25.69 2.17
N LEU A 198 -7.16 -26.00 1.75
CA LEU A 198 -8.03 -25.05 1.06
C LEU A 198 -8.48 -23.94 2.00
N GLU A 199 -8.76 -24.24 3.26
CA GLU A 199 -9.20 -23.25 4.24
C GLU A 199 -8.06 -22.29 4.64
N ILE A 200 -6.84 -22.81 4.90
CA ILE A 200 -5.66 -21.98 5.20
C ILE A 200 -5.17 -21.22 3.94
N ALA A 201 -5.23 -21.84 2.76
CA ALA A 201 -4.93 -21.14 1.51
C ALA A 201 -5.98 -20.07 1.21
N SER A 202 -7.26 -20.27 1.56
CA SER A 202 -8.30 -19.25 1.43
C SER A 202 -8.16 -18.11 2.45
N LEU A 203 -7.63 -18.37 3.65
CA LEU A 203 -7.22 -17.35 4.63
C LEU A 203 -5.89 -16.67 4.26
N SER A 204 -5.06 -17.31 3.42
CA SER A 204 -3.83 -16.77 2.85
C SER A 204 -4.06 -16.09 1.48
N LEU A 205 -5.25 -16.22 0.93
CA LEU A 205 -5.75 -15.56 -0.28
C LEU A 205 -6.47 -14.26 0.11
N ASP A 206 -5.84 -13.46 0.97
CA ASP A 206 -6.08 -12.01 0.92
C ASP A 206 -5.49 -11.48 -0.40
N GLU A 207 -6.09 -11.85 -1.54
CA GLU A 207 -6.28 -10.83 -2.57
C GLU A 207 -7.07 -9.71 -1.88
N PRO A 208 -6.72 -8.44 -2.09
CA PRO A 208 -7.47 -7.35 -1.51
C PRO A 208 -8.80 -7.25 -2.26
N THR A 209 -9.75 -8.15 -1.99
CA THR A 209 -11.15 -7.80 -2.12
C THR A 209 -11.36 -6.69 -1.12
N MET A 210 -11.41 -5.48 -1.66
CA MET A 210 -11.75 -4.24 -1.00
C MET A 210 -12.86 -4.53 0.01
N GLU A 211 -12.52 -4.60 1.30
CA GLU A 211 -13.51 -4.73 2.36
C GLU A 211 -14.35 -3.46 2.32
N THR A 212 -15.51 -3.53 1.66
CA THR A 212 -16.58 -2.56 1.82
C THR A 212 -16.93 -2.57 3.30
N MET A 213 -16.57 -1.50 4.02
CA MET A 213 -17.05 -1.28 5.38
C MET A 213 -18.57 -1.15 5.32
N LEU A 214 -19.28 -2.23 5.65
CA LEU A 214 -20.69 -2.17 6.00
C LEU A 214 -20.76 -1.54 7.39
N PHE A 215 -21.20 -0.28 7.45
CA PHE A 215 -21.68 0.30 8.70
C PHE A 215 -22.93 -0.50 9.08
N THR A 216 -22.85 -1.28 10.16
CA THR A 216 -24.03 -1.83 10.81
C THR A 216 -24.75 -0.69 11.52
N ASP A 217 -25.90 -0.33 10.96
CA ASP A 217 -26.95 0.40 11.66
C ASP A 217 -27.59 -0.57 12.66
N ASP A 218 -27.09 -0.59 13.89
CA ASP A 218 -27.76 -1.26 14.99
C ASP A 218 -28.73 -0.24 15.61
N GLY A 219 -29.95 -0.25 15.08
CA GLY A 219 -31.09 0.41 15.69
C GLY A 219 -31.42 -0.21 17.05
N ASP A 220 -31.73 0.64 18.02
CA ASP A 220 -32.47 0.23 19.21
C ASP A 220 -33.77 1.02 19.24
N GLY A 221 -34.84 0.36 18.79
CA GLY A 221 -36.19 0.78 19.04
C GLY A 221 -36.73 -0.01 20.22
N ASN A 222 -37.12 0.69 21.29
CA ASN A 222 -38.29 0.27 22.03
C ASN A 222 -39.02 1.48 22.61
N ASP A 223 -40.32 1.49 22.32
CA ASP A 223 -41.32 2.46 22.74
C ASP A 223 -41.46 2.54 24.27
N ASP A 224 -41.70 3.75 24.76
CA ASP A 224 -42.65 4.00 25.85
C ASP A 224 -43.32 5.36 25.64
N ALA A 225 -44.63 5.31 25.41
CA ALA A 225 -45.50 6.45 25.21
C ALA A 225 -45.94 7.07 26.54
N VAL A 226 -45.77 8.38 26.75
CA VAL A 226 -46.63 9.21 27.63
C VAL A 226 -46.72 10.66 27.12
N THR A 227 -47.90 10.97 26.57
CA THR A 227 -48.69 12.22 26.53
C THR A 227 -48.17 13.59 27.02
N LEU A 228 -48.52 14.59 26.17
CA LEU A 228 -49.20 15.88 26.42
C LEU A 228 -48.41 17.16 26.79
N GLU A 229 -48.73 18.20 26.00
CA GLU A 229 -48.73 19.66 26.29
C GLU A 229 -47.38 20.34 26.60
N SER A 230 -47.01 21.51 26.08
CA SER A 230 -47.68 22.59 25.33
C SER A 230 -46.69 23.23 24.35
#